data_AF-A0A532ERG2-F1
#
_entry.id   AF-A0A532ERG2-F1
#
_cell.length_a   1.000
_cell.length_b   1.000
_cell.length_c   1.000
_cell.angle_alpha   90.00
_cell.angle_beta   90.00
_cell.angle_gamma   90.00
#
_symmetry.space_group_name_H-M   'P 1'
#
loop_
_entity.id
_entity.type
_entity.pdbx_description
1 polymer ?
#
loop_
_entity_poly.entity_id
_entity_poly.type
_entity_poly.pdbx_seq_one_letter_code
_entity_poly.pdbx_strand_id
1 'polypeptide(L)'
;MDRTVSDVLKTPVVGHDEPAWASWPDEALLDLPMCDLHLGLKGGFLEQPITELTRELEERRLLFRPHFWLSNEWFTPDGVPGIAIPFYLAHPRLAKLELAQMLEVEGGTTEWCLRILRHEAGHAIENAYKIRRRKTRQQTFGKSSQQYPLYYSPRPYSRSFVRHLDLWYAQSHPDEDFAETFAVWLTPESLWEERYRGWPVLKKLRYVDGLMNNLQGIPPSVTTHEEIDPLPNLKKTLREHYERKRRHYGIEHRSQYDPDLKRLFSHLPNHATRPSAATFLNRFRREVRRKVASWTGEYQYTIDQVLEDMIRRCRELNLRVPVAEEQAKLDFTILLTVHTMNFLRSGRHRVAL
;
A
#
# COMPACT_ATOMS: atom_id res chain seq x y z
N MET A 1 0.50 -11.76 -6.33
CA MET A 1 -0.83 -11.83 -5.71
C MET A 1 -1.82 -11.14 -6.62
N ASP A 2 -2.96 -11.76 -6.84
CA ASP A 2 -3.93 -11.30 -7.81
C ASP A 2 -4.79 -10.19 -7.20
N ARG A 3 -4.31 -8.94 -7.22
CA ARG A 3 -5.06 -7.74 -6.82
C ARG A 3 -6.18 -7.39 -7.83
N THR A 4 -6.68 -8.37 -8.59
CA THR A 4 -7.52 -8.14 -9.78
C THR A 4 -8.94 -7.75 -9.44
N VAL A 5 -9.47 -8.23 -8.31
CA VAL A 5 -10.85 -8.05 -7.91
C VAL A 5 -10.92 -7.65 -6.44
N SER A 6 -11.38 -6.42 -6.18
CA SER A 6 -11.54 -5.90 -4.83
C SER A 6 -12.75 -6.53 -4.17
N ASP A 7 -12.56 -7.26 -3.06
CA ASP A 7 -13.64 -7.87 -2.28
C ASP A 7 -14.58 -6.80 -1.71
N VAL A 8 -14.05 -5.66 -1.27
CA VAL A 8 -14.86 -4.53 -0.77
C VAL A 8 -15.88 -4.03 -1.80
N LEU A 9 -15.60 -4.12 -3.10
CA LEU A 9 -16.56 -3.71 -4.13
C LEU A 9 -17.77 -4.65 -4.24
N LYS A 10 -17.67 -5.87 -3.69
CA LYS A 10 -18.71 -6.90 -3.72
C LYS A 10 -19.44 -7.05 -2.39
N THR A 11 -18.93 -6.45 -1.32
CA THR A 11 -19.50 -6.58 0.02
C THR A 11 -20.45 -5.41 0.28
N PRO A 12 -21.78 -5.63 0.34
CA PRO A 12 -22.72 -4.59 0.73
C PRO A 12 -22.55 -4.26 2.21
N VAL A 13 -22.96 -3.05 2.59
CA VAL A 13 -23.07 -2.67 4.00
C VAL A 13 -24.47 -3.03 4.50
N VAL A 14 -24.56 -3.80 5.57
CA VAL A 14 -25.83 -4.22 6.21
C VAL A 14 -26.00 -3.61 7.59
N GLY A 15 -27.24 -3.50 8.08
CA GLY A 15 -27.52 -3.00 9.44
C GLY A 15 -27.52 -1.47 9.59
N HIS A 16 -27.39 -0.73 8.49
CA HIS A 16 -27.56 0.72 8.41
C HIS A 16 -28.38 1.07 7.16
N ASP A 17 -29.13 2.17 7.21
CA ASP A 17 -29.81 2.69 6.01
C ASP A 17 -28.78 3.08 4.95
N GLU A 18 -29.07 2.77 3.68
CA GLU A 18 -28.17 3.11 2.59
C GLU A 18 -28.07 4.65 2.47
N PRO A 19 -26.86 5.23 2.57
CA PRO A 19 -26.72 6.67 2.56
C PRO A 19 -27.11 7.21 1.18
N ALA A 20 -27.80 8.35 1.14
CA ALA A 20 -28.27 8.95 -0.12
C ALA A 20 -27.15 9.14 -1.15
N TRP A 21 -25.94 9.48 -0.68
CA TRP A 21 -24.75 9.68 -1.52
C TRP A 21 -24.25 8.39 -2.19
N ALA A 22 -24.67 7.20 -1.75
CA ALA A 22 -24.31 5.93 -2.37
C ALA A 22 -24.72 5.87 -3.85
N SER A 23 -25.82 6.53 -4.20
CA SER A 23 -26.38 6.61 -5.55
C SER A 23 -25.84 7.77 -6.39
N TRP A 24 -25.09 8.70 -5.79
CA TRP A 24 -24.65 9.92 -6.46
C TRP A 24 -23.60 9.64 -7.55
N PRO A 25 -23.56 10.45 -8.63
CA PRO A 25 -22.45 10.42 -9.58
C PRO A 25 -21.15 10.87 -8.90
N ASP A 26 -19.99 10.47 -9.46
CA ASP A 26 -18.68 10.78 -8.88
C ASP A 26 -18.48 12.28 -8.63
N GLU A 27 -18.88 13.14 -9.58
CA GLU A 27 -18.71 14.60 -9.41
C GLU A 27 -19.48 15.16 -8.21
N ALA A 28 -20.72 14.72 -7.98
CA ALA A 28 -21.48 15.18 -6.82
C ALA A 28 -20.92 14.61 -5.50
N LEU A 29 -20.46 13.35 -5.53
CA LEU A 29 -19.85 12.72 -4.37
C LEU A 29 -18.51 13.39 -3.99
N LEU A 30 -17.72 13.83 -4.97
CA LEU A 30 -16.45 14.52 -4.72
C LEU A 30 -16.63 15.82 -3.93
N ASP A 31 -17.76 16.51 -4.05
CA ASP A 31 -18.00 17.76 -3.32
C ASP A 31 -18.48 17.56 -1.87
N LEU A 32 -18.72 16.32 -1.46
CA LEU A 32 -19.15 15.98 -0.09
C LEU A 32 -17.97 16.13 0.90
N PRO A 33 -18.14 16.84 2.03
CA PRO A 33 -17.21 16.82 3.15
C PRO A 33 -17.03 15.39 3.69
N MET A 34 -15.80 14.98 3.99
CA MET A 34 -15.54 13.62 4.46
C MET A 34 -16.26 13.30 5.78
N CYS A 35 -16.41 14.29 6.68
CA CYS A 35 -17.16 14.15 7.92
C CYS A 35 -18.66 13.84 7.73
N ASP A 36 -19.22 14.18 6.57
CA ASP A 36 -20.65 13.99 6.25
C ASP A 36 -20.93 12.63 5.60
N LEU A 37 -19.91 11.77 5.48
CA LEU A 37 -20.07 10.40 5.00
C LEU A 37 -20.81 9.51 6.00
N HIS A 38 -20.73 9.82 7.30
CA HIS A 38 -21.40 9.12 8.41
C HIS A 38 -21.23 7.59 8.37
N LEU A 39 -19.99 7.14 8.18
CA LEU A 39 -19.64 5.72 8.05
C LEU A 39 -19.35 5.09 9.43
N GLY A 40 -19.58 3.78 9.50
CA GLY A 40 -19.16 2.93 10.62
C GLY A 40 -18.25 1.79 10.16
N LEU A 41 -17.58 1.15 11.11
CA LEU A 41 -16.76 -0.05 10.86
C LEU A 41 -17.59 -1.35 10.77
N LYS A 42 -18.86 -1.29 11.19
CA LYS A 42 -19.77 -2.43 11.24
C LYS A 42 -20.57 -2.59 9.95
N GLY A 43 -21.08 -3.79 9.72
CA GLY A 43 -21.96 -4.15 8.63
C GLY A 43 -21.31 -4.34 7.27
N GLY A 44 -20.00 -4.10 7.13
CA GLY A 44 -19.33 -4.06 5.82
C GLY A 44 -18.07 -4.93 5.74
N PHE A 45 -17.29 -4.69 4.69
CA PHE A 45 -16.06 -5.43 4.38
C PHE A 45 -15.06 -5.51 5.53
N LEU A 46 -14.94 -4.45 6.34
CA LEU A 46 -13.93 -4.35 7.40
C LEU A 46 -14.19 -5.27 8.60
N GLU A 47 -15.43 -5.72 8.84
CA GLU A 47 -15.74 -6.54 10.01
C GLU A 47 -14.95 -7.85 10.05
N GLN A 48 -14.88 -8.54 8.92
CA GLN A 48 -14.21 -9.85 8.85
C GLN A 48 -12.69 -9.72 9.07
N PRO A 49 -11.94 -8.85 8.35
CA PRO A 49 -10.51 -8.65 8.62
C PRO A 49 -10.20 -8.20 10.05
N ILE A 50 -11.01 -7.31 10.64
CA ILE A 50 -10.81 -6.83 12.02
C ILE A 50 -11.04 -7.96 13.03
N THR A 51 -12.12 -8.74 12.85
CA THR A 51 -12.42 -9.90 13.68
C THR A 51 -11.32 -10.94 13.60
N GLU A 52 -10.80 -11.19 12.41
CA GLU A 52 -9.71 -12.15 12.19
C GLU A 52 -8.40 -11.69 12.85
N LEU A 53 -8.00 -10.42 12.71
CA LEU A 53 -6.85 -9.87 13.45
C LEU A 53 -7.05 -10.02 14.98
N THR A 54 -8.26 -9.74 15.46
CA THR A 54 -8.59 -9.86 16.89
C THR A 54 -8.43 -11.30 17.37
N ARG A 55 -8.94 -12.28 16.60
CA ARG A 55 -8.78 -13.71 16.86
C ARG A 55 -7.31 -14.13 16.88
N GLU A 56 -6.51 -13.65 15.94
CA GLU A 56 -5.07 -13.96 15.88
C GLU A 56 -4.32 -13.48 17.13
N LEU A 57 -4.61 -12.26 17.60
CA LEU A 57 -4.04 -11.73 18.85
C LEU A 57 -4.49 -12.55 20.08
N GLU A 58 -5.74 -13.00 20.08
CA GLU A 58 -6.33 -13.86 21.12
C GLU A 58 -5.67 -15.24 21.19
N GLU A 59 -5.43 -15.87 20.05
CA GLU A 59 -4.76 -17.16 19.97
C GLU A 59 -3.31 -17.09 20.45
N ARG A 60 -2.68 -15.91 20.31
CA ARG A 60 -1.37 -15.61 20.90
C ARG A 60 -1.43 -15.24 22.40
N ARG A 61 -2.62 -15.29 23.02
CA ARG A 61 -2.86 -15.00 24.45
C ARG A 61 -2.42 -13.60 24.88
N LEU A 62 -2.41 -12.66 23.94
CA LEU A 62 -2.13 -11.26 24.22
C LEU A 62 -3.41 -10.61 24.77
N LEU A 63 -3.30 -9.78 25.81
CA LEU A 63 -4.43 -8.98 26.31
C LEU A 63 -4.65 -7.68 25.53
N PHE A 64 -3.67 -7.30 24.70
CA PHE A 64 -3.75 -6.13 23.85
C PHE A 64 -4.84 -6.27 22.78
N ARG A 65 -5.73 -5.28 22.72
CA ARG A 65 -6.74 -5.13 21.67
C ARG A 65 -6.59 -3.72 21.09
N PRO A 66 -6.14 -3.57 19.83
CA PRO A 66 -6.13 -2.24 19.21
C PRO A 66 -7.56 -1.74 19.06
N HIS A 67 -7.78 -0.45 19.31
CA HIS A 67 -9.00 0.20 18.83
C HIS A 67 -8.83 0.59 17.36
N PHE A 68 -9.95 0.70 16.65
CA PHE A 68 -9.98 1.00 15.22
C PHE A 68 -10.89 2.19 14.97
N TRP A 69 -10.49 3.08 14.07
CA TRP A 69 -11.32 4.20 13.63
C TRP A 69 -11.16 4.45 12.14
N LEU A 70 -12.15 5.10 11.54
CA LEU A 70 -12.06 5.52 10.14
C LEU A 70 -11.30 6.84 10.04
N SER A 71 -10.40 6.95 9.06
CA SER A 71 -9.60 8.14 8.74
C SER A 71 -9.40 8.24 7.21
N ASN A 72 -8.50 9.10 6.76
CA ASN A 72 -8.19 9.24 5.34
C ASN A 72 -7.24 8.17 4.78
N GLU A 73 -6.33 7.62 5.60
CA GLU A 73 -5.29 6.67 5.19
C GLU A 73 -5.03 5.65 6.31
N TRP A 74 -4.25 4.60 6.02
CA TRP A 74 -3.77 3.63 7.00
C TRP A 74 -2.63 4.23 7.82
N PHE A 75 -2.70 4.18 9.15
CA PHE A 75 -1.57 4.53 10.01
C PHE A 75 -1.84 4.14 11.48
N THR A 76 -0.77 4.08 12.24
CA THR A 76 -0.78 3.97 13.71
C THR A 76 -0.03 5.17 14.30
N PRO A 77 -0.72 6.14 14.94
CA PRO A 77 -0.06 7.31 15.51
C PRO A 77 0.91 6.94 16.62
N ASP A 78 2.01 7.69 16.74
CA ASP A 78 2.97 7.52 17.83
C ASP A 78 2.30 7.66 19.20
N GLY A 79 2.51 6.66 20.07
CA GLY A 79 1.95 6.63 21.42
C GLY A 79 0.49 6.19 21.50
N VAL A 80 -0.19 5.98 20.37
CA VAL A 80 -1.59 5.52 20.33
C VAL A 80 -1.64 4.01 20.04
N PRO A 81 -2.26 3.19 20.90
CA PRO A 81 -2.34 1.75 20.72
C PRO A 81 -3.54 1.35 19.84
N GLY A 82 -3.72 2.00 18.69
CA GLY A 82 -4.84 1.74 17.77
C GLY A 82 -4.53 2.10 16.32
N ILE A 83 -5.43 1.71 15.42
CA ILE A 83 -5.20 1.67 13.97
C ILE A 83 -6.23 2.54 13.25
N ALA A 84 -5.75 3.52 12.48
CA ALA A 84 -6.55 4.29 11.55
C ALA A 84 -6.79 3.49 10.26
N ILE A 85 -8.03 3.45 9.78
CA ILE A 85 -8.45 2.72 8.59
C ILE A 85 -9.01 3.70 7.55
N PRO A 86 -8.59 3.65 6.27
CA PRO A 86 -9.14 4.52 5.24
C PRO A 86 -10.65 4.36 5.06
N PHE A 87 -11.36 5.48 5.03
CA PHE A 87 -12.82 5.57 4.87
C PHE A 87 -13.36 4.82 3.64
N TYR A 88 -12.58 4.73 2.55
CA TYR A 88 -13.03 4.10 1.31
C TYR A 88 -13.23 2.58 1.45
N LEU A 89 -12.69 1.95 2.48
CA LEU A 89 -12.90 0.53 2.76
C LEU A 89 -14.23 0.25 3.48
N ALA A 90 -14.89 1.28 4.02
CA ALA A 90 -16.12 1.12 4.77
C ALA A 90 -17.37 1.01 3.88
N HIS A 91 -17.28 1.32 2.57
CA HIS A 91 -18.43 1.24 1.67
C HIS A 91 -18.05 0.97 0.19
N PRO A 92 -18.73 0.08 -0.54
CA PRO A 92 -18.39 -0.28 -1.92
C PRO A 92 -18.41 0.91 -2.89
N ARG A 93 -19.33 1.86 -2.70
CA ARG A 93 -19.39 3.09 -3.51
C ARG A 93 -18.13 3.95 -3.38
N LEU A 94 -17.55 4.01 -2.18
CA LEU A 94 -16.33 4.79 -1.91
C LEU A 94 -15.10 4.05 -2.39
N ALA A 95 -15.04 2.71 -2.24
CA ALA A 95 -14.03 1.90 -2.88
C ALA A 95 -14.04 2.05 -4.42
N LYS A 96 -15.22 2.19 -5.03
CA LYS A 96 -15.34 2.48 -6.47
C LYS A 96 -14.77 3.86 -6.81
N LEU A 97 -15.03 4.87 -5.98
CA LEU A 97 -14.46 6.20 -6.15
C LEU A 97 -12.93 6.15 -6.00
N GLU A 98 -12.41 5.49 -4.96
CA GLU A 98 -10.97 5.28 -4.76
C GLU A 98 -10.32 4.62 -5.98
N LEU A 99 -10.94 3.55 -6.51
CA LEU A 99 -10.47 2.88 -7.71
C LEU A 99 -10.44 3.82 -8.93
N ALA A 100 -11.43 4.71 -9.08
CA ALA A 100 -11.47 5.68 -10.17
C ALA A 100 -10.40 6.78 -10.01
N GLN A 101 -10.17 7.24 -8.78
CA GLN A 101 -9.25 8.34 -8.50
C GLN A 101 -7.78 7.90 -8.42
N MET A 102 -7.52 6.69 -7.89
CA MET A 102 -6.18 6.18 -7.55
C MET A 102 -5.79 4.90 -8.29
N LEU A 103 -6.69 4.34 -9.12
CA LEU A 103 -6.48 3.15 -9.97
C LEU A 103 -6.28 1.83 -9.19
N GLU A 104 -6.38 1.89 -7.87
CA GLU A 104 -6.42 0.76 -6.96
C GLU A 104 -7.14 1.13 -5.67
N VAL A 105 -7.52 0.11 -4.89
CA VAL A 105 -8.11 0.27 -3.56
C VAL A 105 -7.17 -0.44 -2.59
N GLU A 106 -6.35 0.33 -1.88
CA GLU A 106 -5.38 -0.24 -0.95
C GLU A 106 -6.07 -0.95 0.21
N GLY A 107 -5.73 -2.23 0.43
CA GLY A 107 -6.44 -3.09 1.37
C GLY A 107 -7.81 -3.57 0.85
N GLY A 108 -8.11 -3.38 -0.43
CA GLY A 108 -9.42 -3.70 -1.01
C GLY A 108 -9.75 -5.18 -1.16
N THR A 109 -8.84 -6.10 -0.83
CA THR A 109 -9.07 -7.55 -0.73
C THR A 109 -8.83 -8.03 0.69
N THR A 110 -9.50 -9.09 1.13
CA THR A 110 -9.37 -9.58 2.53
C THR A 110 -7.91 -9.91 2.87
N GLU A 111 -7.19 -10.58 1.97
CA GLU A 111 -5.78 -10.91 2.16
C GLU A 111 -4.89 -9.66 2.31
N TRP A 112 -5.10 -8.64 1.46
CA TRP A 112 -4.30 -7.42 1.51
C TRP A 112 -4.64 -6.57 2.73
N CYS A 113 -5.94 -6.45 3.06
CA CYS A 113 -6.42 -5.79 4.28
C CYS A 113 -5.77 -6.39 5.52
N LEU A 114 -5.78 -7.73 5.64
CA LEU A 114 -5.15 -8.43 6.76
C LEU A 114 -3.63 -8.22 6.80
N ARG A 115 -2.94 -8.19 5.66
CA ARG A 115 -1.49 -7.87 5.63
C ARG A 115 -1.21 -6.49 6.23
N ILE A 116 -1.99 -5.48 5.86
CA ILE A 116 -1.85 -4.11 6.40
C ILE A 116 -2.24 -4.08 7.88
N LEU A 117 -3.38 -4.65 8.26
CA LEU A 117 -3.84 -4.71 9.65
C LEU A 117 -2.82 -5.36 10.59
N ARG A 118 -2.19 -6.47 10.18
CA ARG A 118 -1.14 -7.12 10.98
C ARG A 118 0.13 -6.27 11.09
N HIS A 119 0.46 -5.51 10.05
CA HIS A 119 1.56 -4.55 10.07
C HIS A 119 1.26 -3.41 11.06
N GLU A 120 0.10 -2.77 10.93
CA GLU A 120 -0.33 -1.68 11.83
C GLU A 120 -0.46 -2.16 13.28
N ALA A 121 -0.94 -3.39 13.50
CA ALA A 121 -0.97 -3.99 14.83
C ALA A 121 0.43 -4.12 15.45
N GLY A 122 1.47 -4.29 14.62
CA GLY A 122 2.87 -4.27 15.04
C GLY A 122 3.30 -2.90 15.58
N HIS A 123 2.92 -1.80 14.94
CA HIS A 123 3.13 -0.46 15.49
C HIS A 123 2.30 -0.23 16.76
N ALA A 124 1.03 -0.64 16.75
CA ALA A 124 0.10 -0.39 17.84
C ALA A 124 0.52 -1.12 19.13
N ILE A 125 1.02 -2.36 19.02
CA ILE A 125 1.53 -3.11 20.17
C ILE A 125 2.84 -2.51 20.70
N GLU A 126 3.68 -1.92 19.83
CA GLU A 126 4.86 -1.18 20.27
C GLU A 126 4.50 0.01 21.15
N ASN A 127 3.45 0.74 20.78
CA ASN A 127 2.90 1.84 21.57
C ASN A 127 2.34 1.34 22.90
N ALA A 128 1.50 0.31 22.86
CA ALA A 128 0.79 -0.25 24.02
C ALA A 128 1.75 -0.68 25.16
N TYR A 129 2.86 -1.32 24.82
CA TYR A 129 3.84 -1.85 25.79
C TYR A 129 5.16 -1.05 25.84
N LYS A 130 5.22 0.11 25.16
CA LYS A 130 6.42 0.97 25.07
C LYS A 130 7.67 0.20 24.61
N ILE A 131 7.49 -0.75 23.67
CA ILE A 131 8.53 -1.69 23.22
C ILE A 131 9.72 -0.95 22.59
N ARG A 132 9.48 0.16 21.89
CA ARG A 132 10.51 1.03 21.28
C ARG A 132 11.58 1.52 22.27
N ARG A 133 11.26 1.58 23.58
CA ARG A 133 12.19 2.00 24.64
C ARG A 133 13.08 0.86 25.14
N ARG A 134 12.77 -0.40 24.84
CA ARG A 134 13.53 -1.56 25.31
C ARG A 134 14.90 -1.61 24.62
N LYS A 135 15.98 -1.71 25.40
CA LYS A 135 17.36 -1.80 24.87
C LYS A 135 17.53 -2.97 23.91
N THR A 136 16.94 -4.13 24.22
CA THR A 136 17.04 -5.33 23.38
C THR A 136 16.35 -5.14 22.02
N ARG A 137 15.23 -4.40 21.97
CA ARG A 137 14.56 -4.01 20.71
C ARG A 137 15.48 -3.14 19.88
N GLN A 138 16.02 -2.09 20.50
CA GLN A 138 16.91 -1.14 19.83
C GLN A 138 18.18 -1.80 19.28
N GLN A 139 18.72 -2.78 19.98
CA GLN A 139 19.87 -3.58 19.51
C GLN A 139 19.52 -4.50 18.34
N THR A 140 18.26 -4.95 18.26
CA THR A 140 17.80 -5.92 17.25
C THR A 140 17.37 -5.26 15.95
N PHE A 141 16.65 -4.14 16.05
CA PHE A 141 16.03 -3.44 14.91
C PHE A 141 16.64 -2.07 14.63
N GLY A 142 17.16 -1.40 15.67
CA GLY A 142 17.56 0.00 15.60
C GLY A 142 16.66 0.92 16.43
N LYS A 143 17.02 2.21 16.44
CA LYS A 143 16.32 3.24 17.23
C LYS A 143 15.18 3.86 16.41
N SER A 144 14.01 4.01 17.02
CA SER A 144 12.88 4.77 16.45
C SER A 144 13.20 6.26 16.24
N SER A 145 14.21 6.78 16.95
CA SER A 145 14.67 8.17 16.77
C SER A 145 15.47 8.39 15.48
N GLN A 146 15.68 7.33 14.69
CA GLN A 146 16.30 7.47 13.38
C GLN A 146 15.37 8.32 12.50
N GLN A 147 15.95 9.25 11.74
CA GLN A 147 15.14 10.03 10.81
C GLN A 147 14.64 9.10 9.71
N TYR A 148 13.33 9.10 9.48
CA TYR A 148 12.76 8.41 8.34
C TYR A 148 13.40 8.93 7.05
N PRO A 149 13.92 8.04 6.20
CA PRO A 149 14.59 8.47 4.99
C PRO A 149 13.57 9.07 4.02
N LEU A 150 13.92 10.20 3.40
CA LEU A 150 13.12 10.74 2.29
C LEU A 150 13.05 9.77 1.11
N TYR A 151 14.10 8.93 0.96
CA TYR A 151 14.24 7.88 -0.05
C TYR A 151 15.03 6.71 0.53
N TYR A 152 14.58 5.47 0.30
CA TYR A 152 15.41 4.29 0.55
C TYR A 152 15.52 3.45 -0.72
N SER A 153 16.74 2.94 -0.96
CA SER A 153 16.96 1.95 -2.02
C SER A 153 17.00 0.57 -1.37
N PRO A 154 15.96 -0.27 -1.56
CA PRO A 154 15.94 -1.60 -0.97
C PRO A 154 17.12 -2.40 -1.51
N ARG A 155 17.65 -3.30 -0.67
CA ARG A 155 18.65 -4.30 -1.05
C ARG A 155 17.90 -5.61 -1.33
N PRO A 156 17.60 -5.96 -2.60
CA PRO A 156 16.65 -7.03 -2.91
C PRO A 156 17.05 -8.41 -2.41
N TYR A 157 18.36 -8.65 -2.38
CA TYR A 157 18.99 -9.90 -1.96
C TYR A 157 19.29 -9.97 -0.47
N SER A 158 18.95 -8.92 0.30
CA SER A 158 19.14 -8.94 1.74
C SER A 158 18.29 -10.05 2.37
N ARG A 159 18.94 -10.89 3.18
CA ARG A 159 18.31 -11.95 3.97
C ARG A 159 18.10 -11.54 5.44
N SER A 160 18.39 -10.29 5.77
CA SER A 160 18.30 -9.75 7.14
C SER A 160 16.91 -9.20 7.50
N PHE A 161 15.97 -9.25 6.56
CA PHE A 161 14.62 -8.68 6.69
C PHE A 161 13.58 -9.70 6.24
N VAL A 162 12.40 -9.60 6.84
CA VAL A 162 11.25 -10.39 6.40
C VAL A 162 10.71 -9.82 5.08
N ARG A 163 9.88 -10.60 4.42
CA ARG A 163 9.10 -10.18 3.25
C ARG A 163 7.63 -10.30 3.62
N HIS A 164 7.03 -9.20 4.05
CA HIS A 164 5.61 -9.13 4.40
C HIS A 164 4.86 -8.20 3.47
N LEU A 165 5.00 -6.88 3.59
CA LEU A 165 4.55 -5.91 2.58
C LEU A 165 5.53 -5.85 1.41
N ASP A 166 5.11 -5.21 0.32
CA ASP A 166 5.89 -5.15 -0.91
C ASP A 166 7.13 -4.24 -0.73
N LEU A 167 7.98 -4.12 -1.75
CA LEU A 167 9.13 -3.19 -1.75
C LEU A 167 10.23 -3.39 -0.70
N TRP A 168 10.26 -4.53 -0.01
CA TRP A 168 11.16 -4.69 1.14
C TRP A 168 10.95 -3.59 2.17
N TYR A 169 9.68 -3.25 2.44
CA TYR A 169 9.29 -2.17 3.34
C TYR A 169 9.96 -2.25 4.71
N ALA A 170 10.23 -3.45 5.21
CA ALA A 170 11.04 -3.70 6.40
C ALA A 170 12.44 -3.04 6.40
N GLN A 171 12.98 -2.61 5.25
CA GLN A 171 14.28 -1.93 5.13
C GLN A 171 14.18 -0.40 5.25
N SER A 172 12.99 0.18 5.25
CA SER A 172 12.80 1.63 5.21
C SER A 172 13.16 2.29 6.54
N HIS A 173 12.82 1.66 7.67
CA HIS A 173 13.04 2.20 9.00
C HIS A 173 13.05 1.07 10.06
N PRO A 174 13.76 1.23 11.20
CA PRO A 174 13.72 0.26 12.31
C PRO A 174 12.31 -0.06 12.82
N ASP A 175 11.38 0.89 12.78
CA ASP A 175 10.01 0.67 13.22
C ASP A 175 9.24 -0.17 12.19
N GLU A 176 9.42 0.08 10.88
CA GLU A 176 8.85 -0.78 9.83
C GLU A 176 9.41 -2.20 9.86
N ASP A 177 10.71 -2.36 10.13
CA ASP A 177 11.34 -3.68 10.29
C ASP A 177 10.70 -4.49 11.41
N PHE A 178 10.37 -3.83 12.53
CA PHE A 178 9.65 -4.46 13.64
C PHE A 178 8.22 -4.81 13.24
N ALA A 179 7.46 -3.86 12.69
CA ALA A 179 6.05 -4.05 12.31
C ALA A 179 5.89 -5.17 11.28
N GLU A 180 6.75 -5.21 10.26
CA GLU A 180 6.80 -6.28 9.26
C GLU A 180 7.15 -7.63 9.89
N THR A 181 8.14 -7.67 10.79
CA THR A 181 8.54 -8.90 11.49
C THR A 181 7.42 -9.42 12.39
N PHE A 182 6.73 -8.52 13.10
CA PHE A 182 5.57 -8.84 13.91
C PHE A 182 4.44 -9.41 13.04
N ALA A 183 4.14 -8.79 11.90
CA ALA A 183 3.08 -9.25 11.02
C ALA A 183 3.34 -10.67 10.47
N VAL A 184 4.59 -11.00 10.10
CA VAL A 184 4.97 -12.37 9.72
C VAL A 184 4.81 -13.35 10.87
N TRP A 185 5.26 -12.97 12.07
CA TRP A 185 5.16 -13.82 13.26
C TRP A 185 3.71 -14.09 13.65
N LEU A 186 2.85 -13.06 13.58
CA LEU A 186 1.44 -13.14 13.95
C LEU A 186 0.66 -14.02 12.97
N THR A 187 0.94 -13.89 11.66
CA THR A 187 0.24 -14.61 10.59
C THR A 187 0.19 -16.12 10.88
N PRO A 188 -1.02 -16.71 10.99
CA PRO A 188 -1.20 -18.14 11.19
C PRO A 188 -0.52 -18.96 10.09
N GLU A 189 0.01 -20.13 10.46
CA GLU A 189 0.64 -21.07 9.51
C GLU A 189 1.75 -20.46 8.64
N SER A 190 2.34 -19.34 9.06
CA SER A 190 3.40 -18.68 8.29
C SER A 190 4.69 -19.50 8.16
N LEU A 191 4.82 -20.57 8.96
CA LEU A 191 5.96 -21.50 9.00
C LEU A 191 7.28 -20.73 8.91
N TRP A 192 7.38 -19.64 9.68
CA TRP A 192 8.42 -18.64 9.49
C TRP A 192 9.81 -19.20 9.80
N GLU A 193 9.91 -20.21 10.67
CA GLU A 193 11.17 -20.92 10.92
C GLU A 193 11.65 -21.68 9.69
N GLU A 194 10.76 -22.41 9.01
CA GLU A 194 11.08 -23.11 7.77
C GLU A 194 11.34 -22.13 6.62
N ARG A 195 10.45 -21.13 6.47
CA ARG A 195 10.48 -20.14 5.38
C ARG A 195 11.78 -19.34 5.36
N TYR A 196 12.29 -18.98 6.53
CA TYR A 196 13.52 -18.18 6.68
C TYR A 196 14.72 -19.02 7.15
N ARG A 197 14.68 -20.35 6.97
CA ARG A 197 15.78 -21.24 7.37
C ARG A 197 17.12 -20.77 6.79
N GLY A 198 18.10 -20.57 7.69
CA GLY A 198 19.44 -20.10 7.33
C GLY A 198 19.55 -18.60 7.02
N TRP A 199 18.48 -17.83 7.16
CA TRP A 199 18.51 -16.38 6.98
C TRP A 199 18.79 -15.65 8.31
N PRO A 200 19.59 -14.57 8.31
CA PRO A 200 19.85 -13.78 9.52
C PRO A 200 18.59 -13.21 10.20
N VAL A 201 17.53 -12.95 9.43
CA VAL A 201 16.24 -12.44 9.94
C VAL A 201 15.60 -13.34 11.02
N LEU A 202 15.92 -14.64 11.06
CA LEU A 202 15.43 -15.54 12.11
C LEU A 202 15.76 -15.04 13.53
N LYS A 203 16.85 -14.29 13.70
CA LYS A 203 17.16 -13.67 14.99
C LYS A 203 16.08 -12.67 15.43
N LYS A 204 15.54 -11.89 14.48
CA LYS A 204 14.47 -10.91 14.73
C LYS A 204 13.14 -11.61 14.99
N LEU A 205 12.81 -12.64 14.20
CA LEU A 205 11.59 -13.43 14.40
C LEU A 205 11.58 -14.12 15.77
N ARG A 206 12.69 -14.76 16.17
CA ARG A 206 12.84 -15.35 17.50
C ARG A 206 12.81 -14.31 18.62
N TYR A 207 13.35 -13.11 18.37
CA TYR A 207 13.22 -12.00 19.31
C TYR A 207 11.76 -11.59 19.51
N VAL A 208 11.00 -11.40 18.43
CA VAL A 208 9.58 -11.06 18.49
C VAL A 208 8.79 -12.18 19.17
N ASP A 209 9.04 -13.44 18.83
CA ASP A 209 8.39 -14.59 19.45
C ASP A 209 8.63 -14.63 20.97
N GLY A 210 9.89 -14.54 21.41
CA GLY A 210 10.22 -14.49 22.83
C GLY A 210 9.64 -13.25 23.52
N LEU A 211 9.63 -12.09 22.85
CA LEU A 211 9.03 -10.87 23.39
C LEU A 211 7.53 -11.02 23.62
N MET A 212 6.80 -11.55 22.64
CA MET A 212 5.35 -11.71 22.72
C MET A 212 4.94 -12.80 23.70
N ASN A 213 5.72 -13.89 23.80
CA ASN A 213 5.53 -14.92 24.82
C ASN A 213 5.66 -14.34 26.24
N ASN A 214 6.60 -13.41 26.46
CA ASN A 214 6.73 -12.71 27.73
C ASN A 214 5.59 -11.72 28.03
N LEU A 215 4.78 -11.35 27.03
CA LEU A 215 3.64 -10.44 27.19
C LEU A 215 2.29 -11.17 27.33
N GLN A 216 2.28 -12.49 27.23
CA GLN A 216 1.05 -13.28 27.40
C GLN A 216 0.42 -13.02 28.77
N GLY A 217 -0.88 -12.69 28.79
CA GLY A 217 -1.61 -12.36 30.02
C GLY A 217 -1.19 -11.06 30.70
N ILE A 218 -0.28 -10.26 30.13
CA ILE A 218 0.16 -8.98 30.70
C ILE A 218 -0.66 -7.84 30.08
N PRO A 219 -1.34 -6.99 30.88
CA PRO A 219 -2.09 -5.86 30.35
C PRO A 219 -1.16 -4.79 29.77
N PRO A 220 -1.58 -4.08 28.70
CA PRO A 220 -0.80 -2.99 28.12
C PRO A 220 -0.65 -1.81 29.08
N SER A 221 0.50 -1.12 29.00
CA SER A 221 0.80 0.04 29.86
C SER A 221 0.20 1.35 29.35
N VAL A 222 -0.21 1.38 28.09
CA VAL A 222 -0.89 2.50 27.43
C VAL A 222 -2.22 1.98 26.94
N THR A 223 -3.30 2.62 27.38
CA THR A 223 -4.69 2.23 27.12
C THR A 223 -5.54 3.40 26.59
N THR A 224 -4.89 4.46 26.10
CA THR A 224 -5.60 5.58 25.47
C THR A 224 -6.35 5.10 24.23
N HIS A 225 -7.53 5.67 24.02
CA HIS A 225 -8.37 5.45 22.83
C HIS A 225 -8.46 6.73 22.00
N GLU A 226 -7.41 7.57 22.07
CA GLU A 226 -7.30 8.76 21.22
C GLU A 226 -7.35 8.35 19.74
N GLU A 227 -8.09 9.12 18.95
CA GLU A 227 -8.20 8.95 17.51
C GLU A 227 -7.59 10.18 16.83
N ILE A 228 -6.54 9.98 16.05
CA ILE A 228 -5.88 11.05 15.28
C ILE A 228 -6.51 11.10 13.89
N ASP A 229 -6.83 12.31 13.44
CA ASP A 229 -7.52 12.58 12.17
C ASP A 229 -8.74 11.67 11.92
N PRO A 230 -9.67 11.50 12.89
CA PRO A 230 -10.81 10.63 12.71
C PRO A 230 -11.77 11.22 11.67
N LEU A 231 -12.47 10.36 10.93
CA LEU A 231 -13.36 10.73 9.84
C LEU A 231 -14.36 11.84 10.21
N PRO A 232 -15.03 11.82 11.38
CA PRO A 232 -15.94 12.90 11.78
C PRO A 232 -15.29 14.28 11.90
N ASN A 233 -13.97 14.34 12.05
CA ASN A 233 -13.21 15.60 12.16
C ASN A 233 -12.62 16.07 10.82
N LEU A 234 -12.70 15.25 9.76
CA LEU A 234 -12.16 15.57 8.44
C LEU A 234 -13.13 16.46 7.64
N LYS A 235 -13.00 17.79 7.81
CA LYS A 235 -13.87 18.79 7.15
C LYS A 235 -13.60 19.01 5.66
N LYS A 236 -12.45 18.56 5.16
CA LYS A 236 -12.09 18.66 3.74
C LYS A 236 -13.06 17.85 2.88
N THR A 237 -13.31 18.29 1.65
CA THR A 237 -14.13 17.52 0.70
C THR A 237 -13.37 16.31 0.18
N LEU A 238 -14.11 15.34 -0.38
CA LEU A 238 -13.50 14.23 -1.11
C LEU A 238 -12.64 14.74 -2.29
N ARG A 239 -13.06 15.81 -2.97
CA ARG A 239 -12.30 16.48 -4.04
C ARG A 239 -10.95 16.97 -3.54
N GLU A 240 -10.94 17.73 -2.45
CA GLU A 240 -9.70 18.25 -1.85
C GLU A 240 -8.79 17.11 -1.37
N HIS A 241 -9.36 16.06 -0.79
CA HIS A 241 -8.63 14.85 -0.40
C HIS A 241 -7.93 14.24 -1.61
N TYR A 242 -8.65 13.96 -2.69
CA TYR A 242 -8.10 13.32 -3.88
C TYR A 242 -7.15 14.21 -4.68
N GLU A 243 -7.40 15.52 -4.75
CA GLU A 243 -6.45 16.47 -5.33
C GLU A 243 -5.13 16.51 -4.56
N ARG A 244 -5.20 16.46 -3.23
CA ARG A 244 -3.99 16.38 -2.39
C ARG A 244 -3.29 15.04 -2.54
N LYS A 245 -4.05 13.93 -2.54
CA LYS A 245 -3.53 12.57 -2.72
C LYS A 245 -2.84 12.42 -4.08
N ARG A 246 -3.47 12.90 -5.15
CA ARG A 246 -2.88 12.96 -6.50
C ARG A 246 -1.69 13.90 -6.60
N ARG A 247 -1.65 15.03 -5.89
CA ARG A 247 -0.43 15.87 -5.86
C ARG A 247 0.71 15.19 -5.11
N HIS A 248 0.39 14.39 -4.10
CA HIS A 248 1.37 13.64 -3.33
C HIS A 248 1.99 12.48 -4.14
N TYR A 249 1.16 11.71 -4.85
CA TYR A 249 1.57 10.54 -5.63
C TYR A 249 1.72 10.81 -7.14
N GLY A 250 1.38 12.00 -7.61
CA GLY A 250 1.39 12.36 -9.02
C GLY A 250 2.69 13.03 -9.43
N ILE A 251 3.10 12.76 -10.67
CA ILE A 251 4.39 13.18 -11.21
C ILE A 251 4.27 14.56 -11.84
N GLU A 252 4.84 15.59 -11.22
CA GLU A 252 5.18 16.82 -11.91
C GLU A 252 6.58 16.63 -12.54
N HIS A 253 6.74 16.21 -13.81
CA HIS A 253 7.94 16.48 -14.63
C HIS A 253 7.90 15.96 -16.08
N ARG A 254 8.55 16.70 -16.99
CA ARG A 254 8.86 16.31 -18.39
C ARG A 254 10.06 15.34 -18.42
N SER A 255 9.81 14.05 -18.52
CA SER A 255 10.86 13.05 -18.62
C SER A 255 11.28 12.78 -20.07
N GLN A 256 12.58 12.57 -20.29
CA GLN A 256 13.18 12.27 -21.60
C GLN A 256 13.14 10.76 -21.89
N TYR A 257 11.95 10.20 -22.14
CA TYR A 257 11.78 8.78 -22.48
C TYR A 257 12.16 8.45 -23.94
N ASP A 258 12.25 9.48 -24.79
CA ASP A 258 12.40 9.34 -26.24
C ASP A 258 13.54 8.42 -26.69
N PRO A 259 14.76 8.46 -26.11
CA PRO A 259 15.84 7.57 -26.56
C PRO A 259 15.48 6.09 -26.37
N ASP A 260 14.90 5.75 -25.23
CA ASP A 260 14.56 4.37 -24.89
C ASP A 260 13.29 3.91 -25.63
N LEU A 261 12.30 4.80 -25.80
CA LEU A 261 11.14 4.52 -26.65
C LEU A 261 11.53 4.30 -28.11
N LYS A 262 12.52 5.02 -28.64
CA LYS A 262 13.06 4.82 -30.00
C LYS A 262 13.95 3.58 -30.15
N ARG A 263 14.46 3.03 -29.04
CA ARG A 263 15.15 1.72 -29.04
C ARG A 263 14.15 0.58 -29.07
N LEU A 264 13.06 0.74 -28.32
CA LEU A 264 12.01 -0.27 -28.18
C LEU A 264 11.04 -0.31 -29.38
N PHE A 265 10.66 0.86 -29.86
CA PHE A 265 9.74 1.05 -30.97
C PHE A 265 10.44 1.70 -32.16
N SER A 266 9.82 1.62 -33.35
CA SER A 266 10.44 2.10 -34.59
C SER A 266 9.63 3.18 -35.27
N HIS A 267 10.31 4.16 -35.86
CA HIS A 267 9.74 5.16 -36.77
C HIS A 267 10.19 4.93 -38.23
N LEU A 268 10.82 3.78 -38.52
CA LEU A 268 11.33 3.50 -39.85
C LEU A 268 10.19 3.27 -40.86
N PRO A 269 10.33 3.72 -42.12
CA PRO A 269 9.27 3.61 -43.13
C PRO A 269 8.80 2.18 -43.39
N ASN A 270 9.68 1.19 -43.29
CA ASN A 270 9.36 -0.23 -43.46
C ASN A 270 8.42 -0.79 -42.36
N HIS A 271 8.21 -0.05 -41.27
CA HIS A 271 7.27 -0.38 -40.21
C HIS A 271 6.00 0.49 -40.22
N ALA A 272 5.79 1.33 -41.24
CA ALA A 272 4.65 2.25 -41.31
C ALA A 272 3.29 1.53 -41.26
N THR A 273 3.20 0.31 -41.80
CA THR A 273 1.99 -0.53 -41.78
C THR A 273 1.78 -1.28 -40.46
N ARG A 274 2.77 -1.26 -39.56
CA ARG A 274 2.67 -1.94 -38.26
C ARG A 274 1.80 -1.15 -37.28
N PRO A 275 1.28 -1.82 -36.23
CA PRO A 275 0.47 -1.16 -35.21
C PRO A 275 1.21 0.01 -34.56
N SER A 276 0.45 1.07 -34.22
CA SER A 276 0.95 2.19 -33.44
C SER A 276 1.39 1.72 -32.05
N ALA A 277 2.58 2.14 -31.62
CA ALA A 277 3.06 1.89 -30.27
C ALA A 277 2.10 2.47 -29.22
N ALA A 278 1.55 3.66 -29.42
CA ALA A 278 0.57 4.25 -28.50
C ALA A 278 -0.73 3.41 -28.38
N THR A 279 -1.22 2.86 -29.49
CA THR A 279 -2.41 1.97 -29.47
C THR A 279 -2.09 0.65 -28.77
N PHE A 280 -0.93 0.08 -29.09
CA PHE A 280 -0.40 -1.11 -28.46
C PHE A 280 -0.31 -0.95 -26.94
N LEU A 281 0.38 0.08 -26.45
CA LEU A 281 0.53 0.38 -25.02
C LEU A 281 -0.81 0.58 -24.30
N ASN A 282 -1.77 1.29 -24.92
CA ASN A 282 -3.10 1.48 -24.33
C ASN A 282 -3.83 0.16 -24.08
N ARG A 283 -3.67 -0.83 -24.97
CA ARG A 283 -4.36 -2.12 -24.87
C ARG A 283 -3.95 -2.92 -23.63
N PHE A 284 -2.68 -2.90 -23.23
CA PHE A 284 -2.19 -3.61 -22.04
C PHE A 284 -1.84 -2.69 -20.87
N ARG A 285 -2.22 -1.40 -20.93
CA ARG A 285 -1.95 -0.38 -19.89
C ARG A 285 -2.25 -0.89 -18.49
N ARG A 286 -3.44 -1.44 -18.28
CA ARG A 286 -3.90 -1.98 -16.98
C ARG A 286 -3.04 -3.13 -16.49
N GLU A 287 -2.66 -4.05 -17.37
CA GLU A 287 -1.88 -5.24 -17.01
C GLU A 287 -0.44 -4.86 -16.64
N VAL A 288 0.22 -4.07 -17.49
CA VAL A 288 1.60 -3.65 -17.27
C VAL A 288 1.71 -2.76 -16.04
N ARG A 289 0.79 -1.80 -15.85
CA ARG A 289 0.74 -0.97 -14.64
C ARG A 289 0.64 -1.83 -13.38
N ARG A 290 -0.28 -2.79 -13.33
CA ARG A 290 -0.43 -3.70 -12.19
C ARG A 290 0.81 -4.55 -11.95
N LYS A 291 1.42 -5.06 -13.02
CA LYS A 291 2.64 -5.85 -12.94
C LYS A 291 3.76 -5.00 -12.34
N VAL A 292 4.00 -3.80 -12.87
CA VAL A 292 5.02 -2.88 -12.36
C VAL A 292 4.69 -2.48 -10.92
N ALA A 293 3.45 -2.17 -10.57
CA ALA A 293 3.05 -1.84 -9.20
C ALA A 293 3.34 -3.00 -8.22
N SER A 294 3.08 -4.24 -8.61
CA SER A 294 3.38 -5.39 -7.75
C SER A 294 4.88 -5.63 -7.50
N TRP A 295 5.74 -5.19 -8.42
CA TRP A 295 7.19 -5.34 -8.31
C TRP A 295 7.88 -4.13 -7.70
N THR A 296 7.36 -2.95 -8.00
CA THR A 296 7.90 -1.67 -7.56
C THR A 296 7.21 -1.14 -6.31
N GLY A 297 6.12 -1.75 -5.83
CA GLY A 297 5.26 -1.29 -4.73
C GLY A 297 4.73 0.14 -4.82
N GLU A 298 4.96 0.80 -5.96
CA GLU A 298 4.46 2.15 -6.22
C GLU A 298 2.96 2.13 -6.46
N TYR A 299 2.32 3.26 -6.11
CA TYR A 299 0.92 3.48 -6.41
C TYR A 299 0.67 3.31 -7.91
N GLN A 300 -0.38 2.57 -8.24
CA GLN A 300 -0.77 2.38 -9.63
C GLN A 300 -1.00 3.72 -10.33
N TYR A 301 -1.55 4.72 -9.62
CA TYR A 301 -1.66 6.09 -10.11
C TYR A 301 -0.32 6.67 -10.57
N THR A 302 0.74 6.57 -9.76
CA THR A 302 2.08 7.07 -10.09
C THR A 302 2.62 6.44 -11.38
N ILE A 303 2.53 5.11 -11.49
CA ILE A 303 2.99 4.37 -12.67
C ILE A 303 2.17 4.75 -13.90
N ASP A 304 0.87 4.95 -13.72
CA ASP A 304 -0.03 5.34 -14.81
C ASP A 304 0.32 6.73 -15.36
N GLN A 305 0.77 7.67 -14.51
CA GLN A 305 1.28 8.97 -14.96
C GLN A 305 2.54 8.83 -15.83
N VAL A 306 3.52 8.01 -15.44
CA VAL A 306 4.71 7.70 -16.27
C VAL A 306 4.28 7.09 -17.61
N LEU A 307 3.37 6.12 -17.54
CA LEU A 307 2.88 5.38 -18.69
C LEU A 307 2.11 6.28 -19.66
N GLU A 308 1.31 7.20 -19.15
CA GLU A 308 0.58 8.18 -19.97
C GLU A 308 1.52 9.09 -20.74
N ASP A 309 2.54 9.60 -20.06
CA ASP A 309 3.55 10.43 -20.69
C ASP A 309 4.32 9.65 -21.76
N MET A 310 4.71 8.40 -21.51
CA MET A 310 5.32 7.53 -22.52
C MET A 310 4.40 7.29 -23.72
N ILE A 311 3.10 7.05 -23.50
CA ILE A 311 2.10 6.86 -24.57
C ILE A 311 1.96 8.13 -25.40
N ARG A 312 1.93 9.30 -24.76
CA ARG A 312 1.92 10.60 -25.44
C ARG A 312 3.16 10.79 -26.31
N ARG A 313 4.37 10.51 -25.78
CA ARG A 313 5.62 10.56 -26.56
C ARG A 313 5.61 9.59 -27.74
N CYS A 314 5.13 8.37 -27.57
CA CYS A 314 4.98 7.40 -28.67
C CYS A 314 4.09 7.92 -29.80
N ARG A 315 3.02 8.64 -29.47
CA ARG A 315 2.12 9.25 -30.46
C ARG A 315 2.80 10.40 -31.19
N GLU A 316 3.44 11.31 -30.47
CA GLU A 316 4.15 12.47 -31.04
C GLU A 316 5.31 12.06 -31.95
N LEU A 317 6.02 10.97 -31.61
CA LEU A 317 7.11 10.41 -32.39
C LEU A 317 6.65 9.46 -33.51
N ASN A 318 5.34 9.22 -33.65
CA ASN A 318 4.74 8.27 -34.60
C ASN A 318 5.38 6.87 -34.56
N LEU A 319 5.65 6.37 -33.34
CA LEU A 319 6.32 5.09 -33.14
C LEU A 319 5.41 3.89 -33.45
N ARG A 320 6.00 2.83 -34.00
CA ARG A 320 5.39 1.58 -34.45
C ARG A 320 6.00 0.38 -33.76
N VAL A 321 5.23 -0.68 -33.57
CA VAL A 321 5.68 -1.92 -32.91
C VAL A 321 6.52 -2.77 -33.87
N PRO A 322 7.85 -2.90 -33.68
CA PRO A 322 8.74 -3.51 -34.66
C PRO A 322 8.96 -5.01 -34.45
N VAL A 323 8.42 -5.59 -33.37
CA VAL A 323 8.56 -7.00 -33.01
C VAL A 323 7.19 -7.61 -32.70
N ALA A 324 7.17 -8.91 -32.39
CA ALA A 324 5.97 -9.59 -31.93
C ALA A 324 5.44 -8.95 -30.63
N GLU A 325 4.12 -8.99 -30.44
CA GLU A 325 3.43 -8.35 -29.34
C GLU A 325 3.95 -8.78 -27.95
N GLU A 326 4.15 -10.08 -27.73
CA GLU A 326 4.67 -10.60 -26.46
C GLU A 326 6.06 -10.04 -26.12
N GLN A 327 6.95 -9.96 -27.11
CA GLN A 327 8.30 -9.42 -26.92
C GLN A 327 8.24 -7.92 -26.61
N ALA A 328 7.48 -7.15 -27.41
CA ALA A 328 7.34 -5.71 -27.19
C ALA A 328 6.72 -5.39 -25.81
N LYS A 329 5.79 -6.23 -25.33
CA LYS A 329 5.16 -6.10 -24.02
C LYS A 329 6.15 -6.38 -22.89
N LEU A 330 6.95 -7.44 -23.01
CA LEU A 330 8.01 -7.76 -22.05
C LEU A 330 9.02 -6.63 -21.95
N ASP A 331 9.56 -6.19 -23.08
CA ASP A 331 10.58 -5.15 -23.14
C ASP A 331 10.05 -3.81 -22.63
N PHE A 332 8.79 -3.47 -22.95
CA PHE A 332 8.16 -2.28 -22.39
C PHE A 332 7.96 -2.38 -20.87
N THR A 333 7.59 -3.56 -20.36
CA THR A 333 7.42 -3.77 -18.91
C THR A 333 8.75 -3.56 -18.18
N ILE A 334 9.86 -4.04 -18.75
CA ILE A 334 11.22 -3.81 -18.23
C ILE A 334 11.53 -2.31 -18.25
N LEU A 335 11.29 -1.64 -19.38
CA LEU A 335 11.53 -0.21 -19.55
C LEU A 335 10.75 0.63 -18.52
N LEU A 336 9.44 0.36 -18.39
CA LEU A 336 8.58 1.06 -17.44
C LEU A 336 9.05 0.81 -16.01
N THR A 337 9.47 -0.41 -15.67
CA THR A 337 10.02 -0.73 -14.35
C THR A 337 11.30 0.07 -14.07
N VAL A 338 12.22 0.12 -15.03
CA VAL A 338 13.49 0.87 -14.90
C VAL A 338 13.22 2.36 -14.73
N HIS A 339 12.32 2.95 -15.53
CA HIS A 339 11.99 4.37 -15.38
C HIS A 339 11.24 4.67 -14.10
N THR A 340 10.32 3.79 -13.67
CA THR A 340 9.64 3.91 -12.38
C THR A 340 10.68 3.88 -11.24
N MET A 341 11.66 2.98 -11.29
CA MET A 341 12.71 2.88 -10.25
C MET A 341 13.75 4.01 -10.31
N ASN A 342 14.15 4.46 -11.51
CA ASN A 342 15.07 5.60 -11.67
C ASN A 342 14.40 6.90 -11.24
N PHE A 343 13.10 7.03 -11.47
CA PHE A 343 12.30 8.12 -10.97
C PHE A 343 12.39 8.19 -9.43
N LEU A 344 12.27 7.06 -8.73
CA LEU A 344 12.46 6.99 -7.26
C LEU A 344 13.84 7.47 -6.80
N ARG A 345 14.89 7.21 -7.60
CA ARG A 345 16.27 7.63 -7.29
C ARG A 345 16.54 9.10 -7.56
N SER A 346 15.78 9.73 -8.46
CA SER A 346 16.00 11.13 -8.90
C SER A 346 15.44 12.20 -7.94
N GLY A 347 14.85 11.79 -6.82
CA GLY A 347 14.71 12.66 -5.64
C GLY A 347 13.51 13.59 -5.63
N ARG A 348 12.32 13.18 -6.09
CA ARG A 348 11.11 14.02 -5.96
C ARG A 348 9.79 13.37 -5.57
N HIS A 349 9.71 12.10 -5.18
CA HIS A 349 8.49 11.55 -4.55
C HIS A 349 8.76 10.92 -3.19
N ARG A 350 7.93 11.32 -2.23
CA ARG A 350 7.90 10.78 -0.88
C ARG A 350 7.40 9.34 -1.01
N VAL A 351 8.16 8.37 -0.52
CA VAL A 351 7.51 7.13 -0.08
C VAL A 351 6.62 7.58 1.06
N ALA A 352 5.30 7.53 0.85
CA ALA A 352 4.37 7.85 1.92
C ALA A 352 4.58 6.84 3.03
N LEU A 353 4.90 7.36 4.21
CA LEU A 353 4.81 6.68 5.49
C LEU A 353 3.43 6.95 6.05
#